data_AF-A0AAN2BKP6-F1
#
_entry.id   AF-A0AAN2BKP6-F1
#
_cell.length_a   1.000
_cell.length_b   1.000
_cell.length_c   1.000
_cell.angle_alpha   90.00
_cell.angle_beta   90.00
_cell.angle_gamma   90.00
#
_symmetry.space_group_name_H-M   'P 1'
#
loop_
_entity.id
_entity.type
_entity.pdbx_description
1 polymer ?
#
loop_
_entity_poly.entity_id
_entity_poly.type
_entity_poly.pdbx_seq_one_letter_code
_entity_poly.pdbx_strand_id
1 'polypeptide(L)'
;MTHEIDVQPLFKALELPAQDIELLAFCASNKSNRVTEWVDNLKTTQTVQTCGHLYQAIPQVLRLKTLATERKTMLDSLFLVAYPCTLSLGKAFLNQPLALPQNAQKAAVLGQTILKSLATGYLLVLQNLCAEKKLKAAQQAVAAEATFNALQCLALMQLRNQQLYSQASPVIWRYANALIQVAEHLEIGQLLVKPRFSGLNSATPSHCYLRMVALAGARLNQLTQIDMSHTFNALELWAQTLKFSPTPTTFWIDLDSNNPPMLTERKAPPETGRLLHIDFTMLTQQLANLLEGEANVIGHGLEITIPPEISSPTTLHLENAWGRNIARTSNRHSSEHTAEIVVGFQQCHSKLSGFDNFNEFLGEQTRVDKNKKPSGLSNLLSALTPAASAKSTSNNGATSTVAPLRVTTQNISKEGYCLQWEGVQPVRIDAGDVIAIREHAKRDWSLGVIRWIRKLKSHSLIGVQLVSTKAQAVAASCNYDDGGYSDFMRAFTFPNQPPQKGSGLLTANILFSENTKIKLKLDSSAKPALAKLTTSQLTTGKVKAFNLQDINDSQTPGQAQHKL
;
A
#
# COMPACT_ATOMS: atom_id res chain seq x y z
N MET A 1 -30.40 -9.76 19.22
CA MET A 1 -31.33 -8.78 19.82
C MET A 1 -31.38 -7.59 18.88
N THR A 2 -32.40 -7.52 18.02
CA THR A 2 -32.58 -6.43 17.05
C THR A 2 -33.20 -5.24 17.77
N HIS A 3 -32.36 -4.38 18.35
CA HIS A 3 -32.80 -3.02 18.65
C HIS A 3 -33.17 -2.36 17.32
N GLU A 4 -34.42 -1.93 17.19
CA GLU A 4 -34.88 -1.17 16.02
C GLU A 4 -34.02 0.08 15.90
N ILE A 5 -33.21 0.15 14.84
CA ILE A 5 -32.22 1.20 14.64
C ILE A 5 -32.96 2.43 14.13
N ASP A 6 -32.95 3.51 14.90
CA ASP A 6 -33.35 4.81 14.37
C ASP A 6 -32.26 5.34 13.43
N VAL A 7 -32.54 5.29 12.13
CA VAL A 7 -31.61 5.75 11.07
C VAL A 7 -31.70 7.25 10.81
N GLN A 8 -32.70 7.97 11.34
CA GLN A 8 -32.87 9.40 11.09
C GLN A 8 -31.71 10.26 11.67
N PRO A 9 -31.22 10.00 12.90
CA PRO A 9 -30.04 10.67 13.43
C PRO A 9 -28.80 10.46 12.56
N LEU A 10 -28.65 9.27 11.97
CA LEU A 10 -27.53 8.96 11.07
C LEU A 10 -27.56 9.88 9.84
N PHE A 11 -28.70 9.98 9.15
CA PHE A 11 -28.84 10.85 7.99
C PHE A 11 -28.67 12.34 8.32
N LYS A 12 -29.15 12.78 9.49
CA LYS A 12 -28.94 14.14 9.96
C LYS A 12 -27.45 14.46 10.16
N ALA A 13 -26.67 13.52 10.72
CA ALA A 13 -25.23 13.68 10.94
C ALA A 13 -24.39 13.63 9.65
N LEU A 14 -24.94 13.11 8.55
CA LEU A 14 -24.27 13.05 7.25
C LEU A 14 -24.29 14.37 6.48
N GLU A 15 -25.14 15.34 6.86
CA GLU A 15 -25.30 16.64 6.21
C GLU A 15 -25.53 16.50 4.68
N LEU A 16 -26.48 15.64 4.29
CA LEU A 16 -26.78 15.40 2.89
C LEU A 16 -27.35 16.66 2.20
N PRO A 17 -27.02 16.92 0.91
CA PRO A 17 -27.47 18.11 0.22
C PRO A 17 -28.99 18.22 0.09
N ALA A 18 -29.52 19.44 0.15
CA ALA A 18 -30.92 19.72 -0.12
C ALA A 18 -31.27 19.42 -1.60
N GLN A 19 -32.49 18.92 -1.83
CA GLN A 19 -33.02 18.65 -3.15
C GLN A 19 -33.84 19.87 -3.61
N ASP A 20 -33.17 20.86 -4.21
CA ASP A 20 -33.69 22.21 -4.44
C ASP A 20 -33.68 22.67 -5.91
N ILE A 21 -33.22 21.84 -6.87
CA ILE A 21 -33.28 22.17 -8.30
C ILE A 21 -34.27 21.27 -9.06
N GLU A 22 -34.90 21.81 -10.10
CA GLU A 22 -35.91 21.10 -10.92
C GLU A 22 -35.33 20.53 -12.22
N LEU A 23 -34.17 21.02 -12.68
CA LEU A 23 -33.55 20.69 -13.97
C LEU A 23 -32.03 20.59 -13.84
N LEU A 24 -31.43 19.64 -14.56
CA LEU A 24 -29.98 19.50 -14.69
C LEU A 24 -29.47 20.41 -15.81
N ALA A 25 -28.54 21.32 -15.50
CA ALA A 25 -28.05 22.29 -16.48
C ALA A 25 -27.22 21.63 -17.59
N PHE A 26 -26.49 20.57 -17.28
CA PHE A 26 -25.57 19.92 -18.23
C PHE A 26 -26.27 19.13 -19.35
N CYS A 27 -27.54 18.75 -19.17
CA CYS A 27 -28.33 18.03 -20.19
C CYS A 27 -29.73 18.64 -20.44
N ALA A 28 -30.02 19.79 -19.83
CA ALA A 28 -31.29 20.52 -19.92
C ALA A 28 -32.52 19.62 -19.67
N SER A 29 -32.44 18.69 -18.71
CA SER A 29 -33.49 17.71 -18.42
C SER A 29 -33.50 17.30 -16.95
N ASN A 30 -34.60 16.69 -16.51
CA ASN A 30 -34.72 16.01 -15.22
C ASN A 30 -34.95 14.49 -15.36
N LYS A 31 -34.73 13.95 -16.56
CA LYS A 31 -34.96 12.55 -16.91
C LYS A 31 -33.67 11.76 -17.00
N SER A 32 -33.66 10.54 -16.45
CA SER A 32 -32.49 9.68 -16.42
C SER A 32 -31.93 9.32 -17.81
N ASN A 33 -32.79 9.13 -18.81
CA ASN A 33 -32.36 8.84 -20.19
C ASN A 33 -31.45 9.92 -20.79
N ARG A 34 -31.72 11.21 -20.53
CA ARG A 34 -30.89 12.33 -20.99
C ARG A 34 -29.54 12.41 -20.27
N VAL A 35 -29.48 11.93 -19.01
CA VAL A 35 -28.20 11.78 -18.31
C VAL A 35 -27.37 10.68 -18.94
N THR A 36 -27.98 9.53 -19.25
CA THR A 36 -27.30 8.43 -19.96
C THR A 36 -26.77 8.88 -21.33
N GLU A 37 -27.60 9.55 -22.14
CA GLU A 37 -27.18 10.11 -23.44
C GLU A 37 -26.01 11.10 -23.29
N TRP A 38 -26.04 11.95 -22.26
CA TRP A 38 -24.93 12.86 -21.99
C TRP A 38 -23.65 12.12 -21.59
N VAL A 39 -23.77 11.08 -20.76
CA VAL A 39 -22.64 10.22 -20.35
C VAL A 39 -22.02 9.51 -21.55
N ASP A 40 -22.83 8.98 -22.47
CA ASP A 40 -22.36 8.28 -23.67
C ASP A 40 -21.54 9.17 -24.61
N ASN A 41 -21.76 10.49 -24.55
CA ASN A 41 -21.01 11.48 -25.31
C ASN A 41 -19.68 11.92 -24.64
N LEU A 42 -19.36 11.43 -23.43
CA LEU A 42 -18.12 11.76 -22.74
C LEU A 42 -16.93 11.00 -23.35
N LYS A 43 -15.86 11.73 -23.66
CA LYS A 43 -14.60 11.16 -24.17
C LYS A 43 -13.77 10.59 -23.01
N THR A 44 -13.95 9.30 -22.71
CA THR A 44 -13.22 8.62 -21.61
C THR A 44 -11.70 8.61 -21.78
N THR A 45 -11.21 8.76 -23.02
CA THR A 45 -9.78 8.95 -23.35
C THR A 45 -9.20 10.27 -22.83
N GLN A 46 -10.04 11.28 -22.61
CA GLN A 46 -9.66 12.58 -22.05
C GLN A 46 -9.94 12.62 -20.54
N THR A 47 -9.27 11.76 -19.77
CA THR A 47 -9.59 11.48 -18.35
C THR A 47 -9.74 12.73 -17.49
N VAL A 48 -8.82 13.70 -17.56
CA VAL A 48 -8.86 14.91 -16.72
C VAL A 48 -10.07 15.79 -17.07
N GLN A 49 -10.35 15.98 -18.36
CA GLN A 49 -11.48 16.79 -18.82
C GLN A 49 -12.81 16.12 -18.46
N THR A 50 -12.92 14.81 -18.68
CA THR A 50 -14.11 14.02 -18.30
C THR A 50 -14.36 14.06 -16.80
N CYS A 51 -13.33 13.93 -15.97
CA CYS A 51 -13.45 14.16 -14.52
C CYS A 51 -13.92 15.59 -14.20
N GLY A 52 -13.47 16.60 -14.93
CA GLY A 52 -13.95 17.98 -14.78
C GLY A 52 -15.45 18.12 -15.04
N HIS A 53 -15.96 17.52 -16.13
CA HIS A 53 -17.40 17.50 -16.42
C HIS A 53 -18.20 16.76 -15.34
N LEU A 54 -17.72 15.58 -14.90
CA LEU A 54 -18.36 14.80 -13.84
C LEU A 54 -18.40 15.54 -12.50
N TYR A 55 -17.32 16.23 -12.15
CA TYR A 55 -17.23 17.05 -10.95
C TYR A 55 -18.28 18.16 -10.91
N GLN A 56 -18.65 18.73 -12.05
CA GLN A 56 -19.72 19.72 -12.17
C GLN A 56 -21.12 19.09 -12.22
N ALA A 57 -21.26 17.92 -12.84
CA ALA A 57 -22.55 17.27 -13.09
C ALA A 57 -23.11 16.54 -11.84
N ILE A 58 -22.29 15.76 -11.14
CA ILE A 58 -22.77 14.91 -10.02
C ILE A 58 -23.45 15.75 -8.92
N PRO A 59 -22.88 16.89 -8.45
CA PRO A 59 -23.56 17.71 -7.44
C PRO A 59 -24.95 18.23 -7.86
N GLN A 60 -25.20 18.44 -9.16
CA GLN A 60 -26.52 18.82 -9.65
C GLN A 60 -27.51 17.67 -9.49
N VAL A 61 -27.10 16.43 -9.79
CA VAL A 61 -27.96 15.23 -9.57
C VAL A 61 -28.30 15.05 -8.09
N LEU A 62 -27.37 15.37 -7.17
CA LEU A 62 -27.64 15.35 -5.73
C LEU A 62 -28.71 16.37 -5.32
N ARG A 63 -28.75 17.53 -5.98
CA ARG A 63 -29.73 18.59 -5.71
C ARG A 63 -31.05 18.46 -6.46
N LEU A 64 -31.14 17.59 -7.47
CA LEU A 64 -32.34 17.45 -8.30
C LEU A 64 -33.52 16.93 -7.48
N LYS A 65 -34.70 17.54 -7.58
CA LYS A 65 -35.95 16.97 -7.06
C LYS A 65 -36.44 15.87 -7.99
N THR A 66 -36.33 14.62 -7.55
CA THR A 66 -36.75 13.46 -8.34
C THR A 66 -36.96 12.24 -7.45
N LEU A 67 -37.62 11.21 -7.99
CA LEU A 67 -37.84 9.93 -7.33
C LEU A 67 -36.51 9.22 -7.03
N ALA A 68 -36.48 8.43 -5.97
CA ALA A 68 -35.28 7.67 -5.57
C ALA A 68 -34.77 6.74 -6.70
N THR A 69 -35.69 6.12 -7.43
CA THR A 69 -35.40 5.25 -8.57
C THR A 69 -34.78 6.01 -9.74
N GLU A 70 -35.35 7.16 -10.13
CA GLU A 70 -34.78 8.02 -11.18
C GLU A 70 -33.38 8.54 -10.80
N ARG A 71 -33.21 9.00 -9.55
CA ARG A 71 -31.91 9.44 -9.03
C ARG A 71 -30.89 8.30 -9.10
N LYS A 72 -31.27 7.10 -8.67
CA LYS A 72 -30.39 5.92 -8.71
C LYS A 72 -29.95 5.61 -10.13
N THR A 73 -30.86 5.62 -11.10
CA THR A 73 -30.53 5.40 -12.52
C THR A 73 -29.53 6.44 -13.04
N MET A 74 -29.72 7.73 -12.71
CA MET A 74 -28.77 8.78 -13.08
C MET A 74 -27.37 8.56 -12.47
N LEU A 75 -27.33 8.24 -11.18
CA LEU A 75 -26.07 7.99 -10.45
C LEU A 75 -25.35 6.76 -11.01
N ASP A 76 -26.09 5.74 -11.38
CA ASP A 76 -25.55 4.52 -11.98
C ASP A 76 -24.90 4.77 -13.35
N SER A 77 -25.51 5.58 -14.21
CA SER A 77 -24.91 6.00 -15.48
C SER A 77 -23.62 6.79 -15.22
N LEU A 78 -23.65 7.73 -14.27
CA LEU A 78 -22.47 8.51 -13.89
C LEU A 78 -21.36 7.64 -13.28
N PHE A 79 -21.71 6.68 -12.43
CA PHE A 79 -20.77 5.76 -11.77
C PHE A 79 -19.99 4.91 -12.78
N LEU A 80 -20.65 4.46 -13.87
CA LEU A 80 -20.05 3.67 -14.94
C LEU A 80 -18.84 4.37 -15.59
N VAL A 81 -18.85 5.70 -15.68
CA VAL A 81 -17.75 6.49 -16.26
C VAL A 81 -16.84 7.08 -15.18
N ALA A 82 -17.41 7.56 -14.09
CA ALA A 82 -16.67 8.24 -13.04
C ALA A 82 -15.67 7.32 -12.32
N TYR A 83 -16.09 6.10 -11.97
CA TYR A 83 -15.22 5.20 -11.22
C TYR A 83 -13.95 4.81 -12.01
N PRO A 84 -14.02 4.35 -13.29
CA PRO A 84 -12.82 4.10 -14.10
C PRO A 84 -11.98 5.35 -14.39
N CYS A 85 -12.61 6.51 -14.57
CA CYS A 85 -11.89 7.77 -14.76
C CYS A 85 -11.09 8.15 -13.51
N THR A 86 -11.66 8.01 -12.31
CA THR A 86 -10.93 8.27 -11.06
C THR A 86 -9.83 7.24 -10.78
N LEU A 87 -10.00 5.98 -11.22
CA LEU A 87 -8.92 5.00 -11.22
C LEU A 87 -7.76 5.47 -12.10
N SER A 88 -8.06 5.85 -13.35
CA SER A 88 -7.09 6.32 -14.35
C SER A 88 -6.38 7.62 -13.94
N LEU A 89 -7.10 8.52 -13.25
CA LEU A 89 -6.55 9.76 -12.70
C LEU A 89 -5.41 9.52 -11.71
N GLY A 90 -5.35 8.32 -11.11
CA GLY A 90 -4.23 7.86 -10.29
C GLY A 90 -2.87 8.02 -10.95
N LYS A 91 -2.78 7.87 -12.29
CA LYS A 91 -1.54 8.04 -13.05
C LYS A 91 -0.94 9.46 -12.92
N ALA A 92 -1.75 10.46 -12.57
CA ALA A 92 -1.31 11.84 -12.41
C ALA A 92 -0.65 12.14 -11.05
N PHE A 93 -0.89 11.32 -10.02
CA PHE A 93 -0.43 11.60 -8.65
C PHE A 93 0.27 10.42 -7.95
N LEU A 94 0.14 9.20 -8.46
CA LEU A 94 0.91 8.04 -7.99
C LEU A 94 2.32 8.07 -8.57
N ASN A 95 3.27 7.43 -7.90
CA ASN A 95 4.70 7.42 -8.24
C ASN A 95 5.35 8.82 -8.31
N GLN A 96 4.74 9.83 -7.68
CA GLN A 96 5.27 11.19 -7.55
C GLN A 96 6.03 11.37 -6.22
N PRO A 97 6.82 12.45 -6.05
CA PRO A 97 7.40 12.80 -4.75
C PRO A 97 6.36 12.92 -3.64
N LEU A 98 6.78 12.69 -2.39
CA LEU A 98 5.86 12.70 -1.24
C LEU A 98 5.18 14.08 -1.07
N ALA A 99 5.92 15.16 -1.31
CA ALA A 99 5.36 16.48 -1.57
C ALA A 99 4.85 16.55 -3.02
N LEU A 100 3.58 16.18 -3.21
CA LEU A 100 2.94 16.20 -4.54
C LEU A 100 3.03 17.58 -5.21
N PRO A 101 3.38 17.63 -6.50
CA PRO A 101 3.21 18.84 -7.31
C PRO A 101 1.76 19.33 -7.33
N GLN A 102 1.55 20.64 -7.51
CA GLN A 102 0.22 21.26 -7.43
C GLN A 102 -0.80 20.61 -8.38
N ASN A 103 -0.41 20.24 -9.60
CA ASN A 103 -1.28 19.57 -10.57
C ASN A 103 -1.68 18.15 -10.11
N ALA A 104 -0.74 17.40 -9.53
CA ALA A 104 -1.00 16.09 -8.96
C ALA A 104 -1.94 16.17 -7.74
N GLN A 105 -1.74 17.18 -6.88
CA GLN A 105 -2.63 17.44 -5.75
C GLN A 105 -4.06 17.78 -6.21
N LYS A 106 -4.21 18.64 -7.22
CA LYS A 106 -5.53 18.96 -7.81
C LYS A 106 -6.20 17.71 -8.39
N ALA A 107 -5.47 16.86 -9.10
CA ALA A 107 -5.98 15.61 -9.63
C ALA A 107 -6.43 14.65 -8.52
N ALA A 108 -5.66 14.50 -7.44
CA ALA A 108 -6.03 13.68 -6.29
C ALA A 108 -7.31 14.18 -5.62
N VAL A 109 -7.42 15.49 -5.37
CA VAL A 109 -8.61 16.11 -4.77
C VAL A 109 -9.84 15.96 -5.67
N LEU A 110 -9.68 16.15 -6.98
CA LEU A 110 -10.74 15.96 -7.97
C LEU A 110 -11.32 14.54 -7.90
N GLY A 111 -10.45 13.52 -7.94
CA GLY A 111 -10.87 12.12 -7.84
C GLY A 111 -11.58 11.80 -6.53
N GLN A 112 -11.04 12.25 -5.40
CA GLN A 112 -11.65 12.05 -4.08
C GLN A 112 -13.02 12.72 -3.97
N THR A 113 -13.18 13.91 -4.57
CA THR A 113 -14.44 14.66 -4.50
C THR A 113 -15.53 14.00 -5.34
N ILE A 114 -15.20 13.53 -6.55
CA ILE A 114 -16.13 12.78 -7.41
C ILE A 114 -16.66 11.53 -6.69
N LEU A 115 -15.75 10.73 -6.10
CA LEU A 115 -16.13 9.51 -5.37
C LEU A 115 -17.00 9.83 -4.14
N LYS A 116 -16.65 10.87 -3.38
CA LYS A 116 -17.47 11.34 -2.25
C LYS A 116 -18.87 11.76 -2.70
N SER A 117 -18.97 12.51 -3.79
CA SER A 117 -20.26 12.98 -4.32
C SER A 117 -21.11 11.81 -4.80
N LEU A 118 -20.54 10.78 -5.44
CA LEU A 118 -21.29 9.57 -5.80
C LEU A 118 -21.79 8.82 -4.56
N ALA A 119 -20.93 8.58 -3.56
CA ALA A 119 -21.33 7.94 -2.31
C ALA A 119 -22.46 8.72 -1.60
N THR A 120 -22.37 10.05 -1.60
CA THR A 120 -23.42 10.95 -1.06
C THR A 120 -24.73 10.82 -1.85
N GLY A 121 -24.66 10.72 -3.17
CA GLY A 121 -25.83 10.50 -4.02
C GLY A 121 -26.55 9.20 -3.71
N TYR A 122 -25.81 8.11 -3.53
CA TYR A 122 -26.39 6.82 -3.14
C TYR A 122 -26.98 6.84 -1.72
N LEU A 123 -26.37 7.58 -0.78
CA LEU A 123 -26.96 7.81 0.54
C LEU A 123 -28.30 8.56 0.47
N LEU A 124 -28.47 9.52 -0.46
CA LEU A 124 -29.77 10.17 -0.69
C LEU A 124 -30.84 9.18 -1.20
N VAL A 125 -30.45 8.24 -2.08
CA VAL A 125 -31.36 7.16 -2.52
C VAL A 125 -31.81 6.34 -1.31
N LEU A 126 -30.87 5.94 -0.44
CA LEU A 126 -31.16 5.16 0.74
C LEU A 126 -32.01 5.93 1.77
N GLN A 127 -31.75 7.22 1.97
CA GLN A 127 -32.55 8.07 2.84
C GLN A 127 -34.03 8.09 2.43
N ASN A 128 -34.29 8.21 1.13
CA ASN A 128 -35.65 8.18 0.60
C ASN A 128 -36.32 6.80 0.80
N LEU A 129 -35.57 5.71 0.61
CA LEU A 129 -36.09 4.35 0.80
C LEU A 129 -36.36 4.04 2.28
N CYS A 130 -35.54 4.54 3.22
CA CYS A 130 -35.78 4.42 4.66
C CYS A 130 -37.03 5.18 5.14
N ALA A 131 -37.52 6.15 4.38
CA ALA A 131 -38.77 6.84 4.71
C ALA A 131 -40.02 6.03 4.35
N GLU A 132 -39.88 4.95 3.58
CA GLU A 132 -41.00 4.07 3.24
C GLU A 132 -41.32 3.12 4.38
N LYS A 133 -42.61 2.86 4.63
CA LYS A 133 -43.06 1.96 5.71
C LYS A 133 -42.60 0.51 5.54
N LYS A 134 -42.48 0.05 4.29
CA LYS A 134 -42.03 -1.31 3.96
C LYS A 134 -41.54 -1.36 2.52
N LEU A 135 -40.31 -1.84 2.32
CA LEU A 135 -39.74 -2.02 0.99
C LEU A 135 -40.25 -3.30 0.33
N LYS A 136 -40.56 -3.21 -0.97
CA LYS A 136 -40.77 -4.38 -1.84
C LYS A 136 -39.42 -4.99 -2.22
N ALA A 137 -39.40 -6.25 -2.66
CA ALA A 137 -38.17 -6.95 -3.09
C ALA A 137 -37.35 -6.16 -4.14
N ALA A 138 -38.03 -5.52 -5.11
CA ALA A 138 -37.36 -4.68 -6.10
C ALA A 138 -36.68 -3.45 -5.47
N GLN A 139 -37.28 -2.84 -4.44
CA GLN A 139 -36.69 -1.70 -3.75
C GLN A 139 -35.55 -2.13 -2.82
N GLN A 140 -35.65 -3.31 -2.20
CA GLN A 140 -34.54 -3.91 -1.45
C GLN A 140 -33.33 -4.19 -2.35
N ALA A 141 -33.54 -4.72 -3.56
CA ALA A 141 -32.47 -4.90 -4.54
C ALA A 141 -31.81 -3.56 -4.94
N VAL A 142 -32.62 -2.52 -5.19
CA VAL A 142 -32.13 -1.16 -5.46
C VAL A 142 -31.32 -0.61 -4.29
N ALA A 143 -31.78 -0.81 -3.05
CA ALA A 143 -31.07 -0.38 -1.84
C ALA A 143 -29.75 -1.13 -1.66
N ALA A 144 -29.73 -2.45 -1.90
CA ALA A 144 -28.52 -3.27 -1.82
C ALA A 144 -27.47 -2.79 -2.84
N GLU A 145 -27.86 -2.57 -4.10
CA GLU A 145 -26.97 -2.04 -5.14
C GLU A 145 -26.44 -0.64 -4.80
N ALA A 146 -27.31 0.27 -4.32
CA ALA A 146 -26.92 1.61 -3.92
C ALA A 146 -25.91 1.59 -2.76
N THR A 147 -26.17 0.74 -1.74
CA THR A 147 -25.26 0.54 -0.61
C THR A 147 -23.91 0.02 -1.09
N PHE A 148 -23.91 -1.01 -1.93
CA PHE A 148 -22.69 -1.61 -2.48
C PHE A 148 -21.88 -0.60 -3.29
N ASN A 149 -22.50 0.15 -4.21
CA ASN A 149 -21.81 1.14 -5.02
C ASN A 149 -21.25 2.31 -4.19
N ALA A 150 -21.98 2.74 -3.15
CA ALA A 150 -21.48 3.73 -2.19
C ALA A 150 -20.23 3.22 -1.46
N LEU A 151 -20.27 2.00 -0.93
CA LEU A 151 -19.12 1.37 -0.26
C LEU A 151 -17.93 1.19 -1.21
N GLN A 152 -18.14 0.85 -2.48
CA GLN A 152 -17.06 0.79 -3.47
C GLN A 152 -16.39 2.15 -3.69
N CYS A 153 -17.17 3.23 -3.77
CA CYS A 153 -16.61 4.58 -3.85
C CYS A 153 -15.72 4.88 -2.63
N LEU A 154 -16.22 4.58 -1.43
CA LEU A 154 -15.50 4.81 -0.17
C LEU A 154 -14.23 3.94 -0.04
N ALA A 155 -14.29 2.69 -0.50
CA ALA A 155 -13.14 1.78 -0.53
C ALA A 155 -12.02 2.32 -1.42
N LEU A 156 -12.35 2.85 -2.61
CA LEU A 156 -11.38 3.48 -3.49
C LEU A 156 -10.83 4.79 -2.89
N MET A 157 -11.68 5.60 -2.27
CA MET A 157 -11.24 6.81 -1.54
C MET A 157 -10.22 6.45 -0.43
N GLN A 158 -10.47 5.37 0.31
CA GLN A 158 -9.58 4.88 1.36
C GLN A 158 -8.22 4.44 0.79
N LEU A 159 -8.23 3.62 -0.27
CA LEU A 159 -7.01 3.22 -0.97
C LEU A 159 -6.19 4.45 -1.38
N ARG A 160 -6.83 5.45 -2.00
CA ARG A 160 -6.16 6.67 -2.48
C ARG A 160 -5.57 7.48 -1.33
N ASN A 161 -6.25 7.58 -0.19
CA ASN A 161 -5.67 8.23 0.99
C ASN A 161 -4.40 7.50 1.48
N GLN A 162 -4.44 6.16 1.52
CA GLN A 162 -3.30 5.36 1.97
C GLN A 162 -2.13 5.37 0.98
N GLN A 163 -2.39 5.35 -0.33
CA GLN A 163 -1.35 5.47 -1.36
C GLN A 163 -0.65 6.84 -1.34
N LEU A 164 -1.38 7.89 -0.93
CA LEU A 164 -0.82 9.22 -0.69
C LEU A 164 -0.26 9.39 0.73
N TYR A 165 -0.15 8.29 1.47
CA TYR A 165 0.29 8.22 2.87
C TYR A 165 -0.44 9.17 3.82
N SER A 166 -1.60 9.69 3.41
CA SER A 166 -2.36 10.70 4.13
C SER A 166 -3.21 10.05 5.21
N GLN A 167 -3.53 10.80 6.26
CA GLN A 167 -4.47 10.32 7.27
C GLN A 167 -5.85 10.09 6.64
N ALA A 168 -6.51 9.00 7.04
CA ALA A 168 -7.84 8.68 6.57
C ALA A 168 -8.81 9.80 6.99
N SER A 169 -9.53 10.37 6.02
CA SER A 169 -10.59 11.33 6.32
C SER A 169 -11.68 10.65 7.17
N PRO A 170 -12.08 11.24 8.32
CA PRO A 170 -13.16 10.71 9.16
C PRO A 170 -14.47 10.49 8.39
N VAL A 171 -14.67 11.23 7.29
CA VAL A 171 -15.83 11.12 6.40
C VAL A 171 -15.99 9.71 5.83
N ILE A 172 -14.89 9.01 5.52
CA ILE A 172 -14.96 7.66 4.92
C ILE A 172 -15.66 6.70 5.87
N TRP A 173 -15.21 6.65 7.12
CA TRP A 173 -15.75 5.75 8.14
C TRP A 173 -17.10 6.22 8.64
N ARG A 174 -17.35 7.53 8.75
CA ARG A 174 -18.68 8.06 9.03
C ARG A 174 -19.72 7.53 8.03
N TYR A 175 -19.39 7.59 6.73
CA TYR A 175 -20.29 7.14 5.68
C TYR A 175 -20.39 5.61 5.64
N ALA A 176 -19.28 4.89 5.76
CA ALA A 176 -19.29 3.43 5.74
C ALA A 176 -20.08 2.85 6.93
N ASN A 177 -19.89 3.40 8.13
CA ASN A 177 -20.59 2.99 9.34
C ASN A 177 -22.08 3.31 9.25
N ALA A 178 -22.46 4.46 8.68
CA ALA A 178 -23.86 4.76 8.42
C ALA A 178 -24.47 3.78 7.39
N LEU A 179 -23.74 3.47 6.31
CA LEU A 179 -24.20 2.54 5.27
C LEU A 179 -24.44 1.13 5.81
N ILE A 180 -23.57 0.60 6.68
CA ILE A 180 -23.78 -0.75 7.25
C ILE A 180 -24.95 -0.76 8.25
N GLN A 181 -25.15 0.32 9.02
CA GLN A 181 -26.31 0.45 9.89
C GLN A 181 -27.63 0.57 9.10
N VAL A 182 -27.63 1.31 7.99
CA VAL A 182 -28.77 1.38 7.06
C VAL A 182 -29.02 0.02 6.41
N ALA A 183 -27.96 -0.71 6.04
CA ALA A 183 -28.08 -2.03 5.45
C ALA A 183 -28.65 -3.07 6.43
N GLU A 184 -28.31 -2.95 7.72
CA GLU A 184 -28.89 -3.74 8.81
C GLU A 184 -30.38 -3.39 8.99
N HIS A 185 -30.71 -2.10 9.08
CA HIS A 185 -32.09 -1.61 9.24
C HIS A 185 -33.02 -2.05 8.09
N LEU A 186 -32.53 -2.06 6.85
CA LEU A 186 -33.30 -2.48 5.67
C LEU A 186 -33.22 -3.99 5.38
N GLU A 187 -32.48 -4.76 6.17
CA GLU A 187 -32.22 -6.20 5.99
C GLU A 187 -31.60 -6.55 4.62
N ILE A 188 -30.80 -5.65 4.05
CA ILE A 188 -30.21 -5.78 2.71
C ILE A 188 -28.73 -6.20 2.72
N GLY A 189 -28.10 -6.27 3.89
CA GLY A 189 -26.65 -6.50 4.02
C GLY A 189 -26.14 -7.76 3.33
N GLN A 190 -26.97 -8.81 3.24
CA GLN A 190 -26.63 -10.10 2.63
C GLN A 190 -27.25 -10.31 1.24
N LEU A 191 -27.97 -9.34 0.70
CA LEU A 191 -28.55 -9.47 -0.64
C LEU A 191 -27.45 -9.47 -1.69
N LEU A 192 -27.55 -10.42 -2.62
CA LEU A 192 -26.61 -10.54 -3.73
C LEU A 192 -26.82 -9.39 -4.70
N VAL A 193 -25.72 -8.74 -5.04
CA VAL A 193 -25.63 -7.73 -6.09
C VAL A 193 -24.64 -8.21 -7.13
N LYS A 194 -24.77 -7.69 -8.36
CA LYS A 194 -23.78 -7.89 -9.43
C LYS A 194 -22.80 -6.72 -9.41
N PRO A 195 -21.54 -6.92 -8.98
CA PRO A 195 -20.53 -5.87 -9.04
C PRO A 195 -20.27 -5.40 -10.47
N ARG A 196 -20.08 -4.09 -10.67
CA ARG A 196 -19.88 -3.51 -12.02
C ARG A 196 -18.43 -3.48 -12.49
N PHE A 197 -17.49 -3.44 -11.56
CA PHE A 197 -16.06 -3.23 -11.82
C PHE A 197 -15.17 -4.29 -11.16
N SER A 198 -15.77 -5.43 -10.82
CA SER A 198 -15.11 -6.53 -10.15
C SER A 198 -15.11 -7.77 -11.04
N GLY A 199 -14.13 -8.65 -10.86
CA GLY A 199 -14.13 -9.98 -11.45
C GLY A 199 -15.12 -10.96 -10.81
N LEU A 200 -15.80 -10.57 -9.74
CA LEU A 200 -16.76 -11.42 -9.03
C LEU A 200 -18.10 -11.51 -9.74
N ASN A 201 -18.67 -12.72 -9.77
CA ASN A 201 -20.03 -12.96 -10.30
C ASN A 201 -21.11 -12.37 -9.39
N SER A 202 -20.89 -12.37 -8.07
CA SER A 202 -21.78 -11.82 -7.08
C SER A 202 -21.02 -11.33 -5.84
N ALA A 203 -21.58 -10.36 -5.14
CA ALA A 203 -21.10 -9.88 -3.85
C ALA A 203 -22.26 -9.39 -3.00
N THR A 204 -21.99 -8.95 -1.77
CA THR A 204 -23.00 -8.36 -0.88
C THR A 204 -22.49 -7.03 -0.31
N PRO A 205 -23.40 -6.12 0.12
CA PRO A 205 -22.99 -4.92 0.85
C PRO A 205 -22.10 -5.21 2.06
N SER A 206 -22.42 -6.27 2.82
CA SER A 206 -21.61 -6.72 3.97
C SER A 206 -20.17 -7.06 3.56
N HIS A 207 -19.96 -7.83 2.49
CA HIS A 207 -18.61 -8.16 2.01
C HIS A 207 -17.85 -6.91 1.52
N CYS A 208 -18.55 -5.96 0.88
CA CYS A 208 -17.92 -4.69 0.47
C CYS A 208 -17.47 -3.86 1.68
N TYR A 209 -18.26 -3.82 2.75
CA TYR A 209 -17.87 -3.19 4.01
C TYR A 209 -16.67 -3.93 4.63
N LEU A 210 -16.70 -5.26 4.71
CA LEU A 210 -15.58 -6.07 5.22
C LEU A 210 -14.30 -5.90 4.40
N ARG A 211 -14.39 -5.68 3.08
CA ARG A 211 -13.24 -5.29 2.24
C ARG A 211 -12.61 -3.99 2.72
N MET A 212 -13.40 -2.96 3.05
CA MET A 212 -12.87 -1.71 3.61
C MET A 212 -12.20 -1.91 4.97
N VAL A 213 -12.80 -2.75 5.82
CA VAL A 213 -12.27 -3.13 7.12
C VAL A 213 -10.90 -3.80 6.99
N ALA A 214 -10.81 -4.83 6.14
CA ALA A 214 -9.56 -5.52 5.87
C ALA A 214 -8.48 -4.59 5.33
N LEU A 215 -8.85 -3.68 4.40
CA LEU A 215 -7.95 -2.67 3.84
C LEU A 215 -7.41 -1.71 4.91
N ALA A 216 -8.23 -1.31 5.88
CA ALA A 216 -7.79 -0.47 6.99
C ALA A 216 -6.88 -1.23 7.96
N GLY A 217 -7.19 -2.51 8.21
CA GLY A 217 -6.39 -3.40 9.05
C GLY A 217 -5.04 -3.80 8.44
N ALA A 218 -4.89 -3.71 7.11
CA ALA A 218 -3.72 -4.19 6.36
C ALA A 218 -2.42 -3.37 6.57
N ARG A 219 -2.43 -2.30 7.37
CA ARG A 219 -1.26 -1.43 7.63
C ARG A 219 -0.56 -0.97 6.33
N LEU A 220 -1.35 -0.60 5.32
CA LEU A 220 -0.86 -0.31 3.96
C LEU A 220 0.25 0.74 3.89
N ASN A 221 0.35 1.64 4.87
CA ASN A 221 1.43 2.61 4.94
C ASN A 221 2.84 1.99 5.15
N GLN A 222 2.93 0.66 5.30
CA GLN A 222 4.15 -0.15 5.37
C GLN A 222 4.48 -0.87 4.04
N LEU A 223 3.64 -0.71 3.02
CA LEU A 223 3.77 -1.35 1.71
C LEU A 223 4.11 -0.32 0.62
N THR A 224 4.57 -0.79 -0.53
CA THR A 224 4.72 0.07 -1.72
C THR A 224 3.34 0.42 -2.30
N GLN A 225 3.23 1.54 -3.04
CA GLN A 225 1.95 1.90 -3.70
C GLN A 225 1.42 0.80 -4.65
N ILE A 226 2.33 -0.01 -5.22
CA ILE A 226 1.99 -1.15 -6.09
C ILE A 226 1.40 -2.28 -5.24
N ASP A 227 2.09 -2.69 -4.17
CA ASP A 227 1.59 -3.71 -3.24
C ASP A 227 0.25 -3.32 -2.62
N MET A 228 0.04 -2.03 -2.32
CA MET A 228 -1.27 -1.52 -1.86
C MET A 228 -2.37 -1.77 -2.90
N SER A 229 -2.06 -1.57 -4.18
CA SER A 229 -3.02 -1.80 -5.28
C SER A 229 -3.32 -3.28 -5.44
N HIS A 230 -2.31 -4.14 -5.39
CA HIS A 230 -2.50 -5.60 -5.46
C HIS A 230 -3.31 -6.11 -4.28
N THR A 231 -3.03 -5.62 -3.06
CA THR A 231 -3.81 -5.92 -1.85
C THR A 231 -5.26 -5.50 -2.02
N PHE A 232 -5.53 -4.29 -2.50
CA PHE A 232 -6.89 -3.80 -2.73
C PHE A 232 -7.68 -4.66 -3.72
N ASN A 233 -7.03 -5.12 -4.78
CA ASN A 233 -7.64 -5.97 -5.79
C ASN A 233 -7.91 -7.38 -5.22
N ALA A 234 -6.95 -7.99 -4.53
CA ALA A 234 -7.13 -9.32 -3.94
C ALA A 234 -8.20 -9.35 -2.84
N LEU A 235 -8.29 -8.27 -2.05
CA LEU A 235 -9.33 -8.12 -1.01
C LEU A 235 -10.75 -8.11 -1.56
N GLU A 236 -10.94 -7.93 -2.86
CA GLU A 236 -12.26 -8.09 -3.47
C GLU A 236 -12.78 -9.53 -3.32
N LEU A 237 -11.95 -10.52 -3.61
CA LEU A 237 -12.27 -11.95 -3.41
C LEU A 237 -12.13 -12.34 -1.93
N TRP A 238 -11.02 -11.94 -1.29
CA TRP A 238 -10.71 -12.40 0.07
C TRP A 238 -11.71 -11.90 1.12
N ALA A 239 -12.37 -10.77 0.91
CA ALA A 239 -13.40 -10.29 1.84
C ALA A 239 -14.60 -11.23 1.96
N GLN A 240 -14.80 -12.17 1.03
CA GLN A 240 -15.85 -13.20 1.12
C GLN A 240 -15.59 -14.24 2.21
N THR A 241 -14.35 -14.36 2.70
CA THR A 241 -14.00 -15.30 3.78
C THR A 241 -14.11 -14.64 5.16
N LEU A 242 -14.27 -13.32 5.21
CA LEU A 242 -14.43 -12.56 6.44
C LEU A 242 -15.88 -12.61 6.92
N LYS A 243 -16.06 -12.59 8.24
CA LYS A 243 -17.38 -12.64 8.87
C LYS A 243 -17.46 -11.64 10.02
N PHE A 244 -18.66 -11.11 10.25
CA PHE A 244 -18.97 -10.46 11.52
C PHE A 244 -19.07 -11.54 12.60
N SER A 245 -18.36 -11.33 13.70
CA SER A 245 -18.37 -12.24 14.84
C SER A 245 -19.37 -11.76 15.89
N PRO A 246 -20.21 -12.65 16.46
CA PRO A 246 -21.07 -12.32 17.59
C PRO A 246 -20.29 -12.21 18.91
N THR A 247 -19.06 -12.75 18.95
CA THR A 247 -18.18 -12.71 20.11
C THR A 247 -16.99 -11.78 19.87
N PRO A 248 -16.40 -11.20 20.93
CA PRO A 248 -15.21 -10.36 20.79
C PRO A 248 -14.04 -11.05 20.07
N THR A 249 -13.46 -10.36 19.09
CA THR A 249 -12.26 -10.82 18.34
C THR A 249 -11.11 -9.82 18.47
N THR A 250 -10.02 -10.04 17.72
CA THR A 250 -8.84 -9.16 17.67
C THR A 250 -9.14 -7.79 17.04
N PHE A 251 -10.16 -7.69 16.20
CA PHE A 251 -10.58 -6.45 15.54
C PHE A 251 -12.00 -6.07 15.93
N TRP A 252 -12.20 -4.79 16.21
CA TRP A 252 -13.50 -4.22 16.49
C TRP A 252 -13.71 -2.87 15.80
N ILE A 253 -14.96 -2.52 15.55
CA ILE A 253 -15.38 -1.22 15.01
C ILE A 253 -16.54 -0.70 15.85
N ASP A 254 -16.46 0.55 16.27
CA ASP A 254 -17.59 1.27 16.84
C ASP A 254 -18.31 2.05 15.74
N LEU A 255 -19.54 1.62 15.44
CA LEU A 255 -20.38 2.19 14.38
C LEU A 255 -20.86 3.61 14.69
N ASP A 256 -20.82 4.03 15.95
CA ASP A 256 -21.18 5.38 16.37
C ASP A 256 -19.97 6.35 16.28
N SER A 257 -18.79 5.81 16.00
CA SER A 257 -17.56 6.58 15.79
C SER A 257 -17.24 6.80 14.31
N ASN A 258 -16.34 7.75 14.04
CA ASN A 258 -15.79 7.99 12.70
C ASN A 258 -14.43 7.29 12.49
N ASN A 259 -14.11 6.29 13.31
CA ASN A 259 -12.81 5.64 13.33
C ASN A 259 -12.78 4.38 12.44
N PRO A 260 -11.62 4.07 11.83
CA PRO A 260 -11.38 2.76 11.24
C PRO A 260 -11.43 1.63 12.27
N PRO A 261 -11.44 0.35 11.82
CA PRO A 261 -11.25 -0.79 12.70
C PRO A 261 -10.02 -0.65 13.58
N MET A 262 -10.19 -1.06 14.84
CA MET A 262 -9.19 -1.02 15.88
C MET A 262 -8.82 -2.43 16.32
N LEU A 263 -7.54 -2.61 16.62
CA LEU A 263 -7.04 -3.81 17.30
C LEU A 263 -7.34 -3.70 18.79
N THR A 264 -7.91 -4.76 19.37
CA THR A 264 -8.26 -4.85 20.80
C THR A 264 -7.08 -4.52 21.71
N GLU A 265 -5.88 -5.01 21.39
CA GLU A 265 -4.66 -4.73 22.16
C GLU A 265 -4.19 -3.27 22.05
N ARG A 266 -4.46 -2.61 20.92
CA ARG A 266 -4.07 -1.20 20.74
C ARG A 266 -4.99 -0.26 21.49
N LYS A 267 -6.28 -0.59 21.51
CA LYS A 267 -7.32 0.11 22.28
C LYS A 267 -8.43 -0.89 22.57
N ALA A 268 -8.72 -1.08 23.85
CA ALA A 268 -9.85 -1.90 24.25
C ALA A 268 -11.15 -1.32 23.68
N PRO A 269 -12.11 -2.17 23.27
CA PRO A 269 -13.44 -1.71 22.90
C PRO A 269 -14.08 -0.96 24.07
N PRO A 270 -14.85 0.12 23.82
CA PRO A 270 -15.60 0.79 24.87
C PRO A 270 -16.66 -0.14 25.46
N GLU A 271 -17.05 0.08 26.71
CA GLU A 271 -18.10 -0.71 27.39
C GLU A 271 -19.49 -0.49 26.78
N THR A 272 -19.70 0.66 26.14
CA THR A 272 -20.95 1.08 25.53
C THR A 272 -20.73 1.46 24.07
N GLY A 273 -21.73 1.24 23.22
CA GLY A 273 -21.72 1.62 21.79
C GLY A 273 -22.12 0.46 20.90
N ARG A 274 -22.32 0.74 19.60
CA ARG A 274 -22.64 -0.30 18.62
C ARG A 274 -21.37 -0.90 18.03
N LEU A 275 -20.92 -1.99 18.65
CA LEU A 275 -19.67 -2.66 18.29
C LEU A 275 -19.87 -3.80 17.29
N LEU A 276 -19.05 -3.82 16.24
CA LEU A 276 -18.86 -4.97 15.37
C LEU A 276 -17.51 -5.61 15.65
N HIS A 277 -17.49 -6.93 15.81
CA HIS A 277 -16.28 -7.73 15.84
C HIS A 277 -16.08 -8.45 14.51
N ILE A 278 -14.83 -8.62 14.09
CA ILE A 278 -14.49 -9.12 12.76
C ILE A 278 -13.56 -10.31 12.90
N ASP A 279 -13.95 -11.43 12.29
CA ASP A 279 -13.16 -12.65 12.28
C ASP A 279 -12.27 -12.71 11.03
N PHE A 280 -10.96 -12.64 11.25
CA PHE A 280 -9.92 -12.79 10.22
C PHE A 280 -9.32 -14.21 10.17
N THR A 281 -9.72 -15.11 11.06
CA THR A 281 -9.05 -16.40 11.31
C THR A 281 -8.92 -17.24 10.05
N MET A 282 -9.99 -17.36 9.26
CA MET A 282 -9.96 -18.12 8.00
C MET A 282 -8.98 -17.51 7.00
N LEU A 283 -8.98 -16.18 6.83
CA LEU A 283 -8.08 -15.51 5.91
C LEU A 283 -6.62 -15.64 6.35
N THR A 284 -6.33 -15.44 7.63
CA THR A 284 -4.96 -15.54 8.16
C THR A 284 -4.42 -16.96 8.10
N GLN A 285 -5.25 -17.97 8.38
CA GLN A 285 -4.85 -19.37 8.28
C GLN A 285 -4.49 -19.73 6.83
N GLN A 286 -5.29 -19.29 5.86
CA GLN A 286 -5.02 -19.56 4.45
C GLN A 286 -3.71 -18.89 4.00
N LEU A 287 -3.47 -17.64 4.39
CA LEU A 287 -2.20 -16.96 4.09
C LEU A 287 -0.99 -17.64 4.74
N ALA A 288 -1.15 -18.18 5.95
CA ALA A 288 -0.08 -18.94 6.64
C ALA A 288 0.24 -20.25 5.90
N ASN A 289 -0.75 -21.06 5.57
CA ASN A 289 -0.57 -22.32 4.81
C ASN A 289 0.13 -22.06 3.46
N LEU A 290 -0.25 -20.96 2.80
CA LEU A 290 0.35 -20.50 1.55
C LEU A 290 1.84 -20.13 1.69
N LEU A 291 2.23 -19.55 2.83
CA LEU A 291 3.64 -19.24 3.13
C LEU A 291 4.46 -20.51 3.44
N GLU A 292 3.83 -21.56 3.94
CA GLU A 292 4.46 -22.86 4.24
C GLU A 292 4.55 -23.78 3.01
N GLY A 293 3.97 -23.37 1.87
CA GLY A 293 3.98 -24.15 0.62
C GLY A 293 2.98 -25.30 0.61
N GLU A 294 1.99 -25.29 1.50
CA GLU A 294 0.89 -26.26 1.50
C GLU A 294 -0.10 -25.99 0.36
N ALA A 295 -0.71 -27.05 -0.18
CA ALA A 295 -1.69 -26.94 -1.25
C ALA A 295 -2.99 -26.23 -0.80
N ASN A 296 -3.61 -25.47 -1.72
CA ASN A 296 -4.79 -24.61 -1.54
C ASN A 296 -6.12 -25.35 -1.26
N VAL A 297 -6.16 -26.35 -0.37
CA VAL A 297 -7.44 -27.03 -0.09
C VAL A 297 -7.52 -27.40 1.38
N ILE A 298 -8.52 -26.85 2.07
CA ILE A 298 -9.56 -27.57 2.85
C ILE A 298 -10.52 -26.50 3.45
N GLY A 299 -11.79 -26.48 3.00
CA GLY A 299 -12.90 -25.81 3.70
C GLY A 299 -13.79 -24.86 2.87
N HIS A 300 -15.02 -25.30 2.56
CA HIS A 300 -16.17 -24.56 1.99
C HIS A 300 -15.98 -23.79 0.67
N GLY A 301 -15.44 -24.43 -0.38
CA GLY A 301 -15.75 -24.10 -1.78
C GLY A 301 -15.29 -22.74 -2.36
N LEU A 302 -14.73 -21.84 -1.54
CA LEU A 302 -14.08 -20.61 -2.00
C LEU A 302 -12.57 -20.82 -1.99
N GLU A 303 -12.00 -21.19 -3.14
CA GLU A 303 -10.55 -21.24 -3.32
C GLU A 303 -9.97 -19.81 -3.23
N ILE A 304 -9.23 -19.53 -2.15
CA ILE A 304 -8.44 -18.29 -2.08
C ILE A 304 -7.24 -18.49 -3.00
N THR A 305 -7.27 -17.86 -4.17
CA THR A 305 -6.08 -17.75 -5.01
C THR A 305 -5.27 -16.51 -4.60
N ILE A 306 -3.96 -16.67 -4.39
CA ILE A 306 -3.04 -15.52 -4.35
C ILE A 306 -2.78 -15.10 -5.80
N PRO A 307 -3.15 -13.87 -6.21
CA PRO A 307 -2.76 -13.37 -7.52
C PRO A 307 -1.23 -13.32 -7.63
N PRO A 308 -0.64 -13.68 -8.79
CA PRO A 308 0.81 -13.71 -8.98
C PRO A 308 1.49 -12.35 -8.69
N GLU A 309 0.73 -11.25 -8.71
CA GLU A 309 1.19 -9.92 -8.38
C GLU A 309 1.44 -9.69 -6.88
N ILE A 310 0.91 -10.54 -5.99
CA ILE A 310 1.18 -10.46 -4.54
C ILE A 310 2.43 -11.27 -4.22
N SER A 311 3.49 -10.56 -3.84
CA SER A 311 4.75 -11.18 -3.45
C SER A 311 4.64 -11.89 -2.09
N SER A 312 5.44 -12.93 -1.85
CA SER A 312 5.61 -13.57 -0.54
C SER A 312 5.87 -12.57 0.62
N PRO A 313 6.75 -11.54 0.47
CA PRO A 313 6.86 -10.45 1.44
C PRO A 313 5.53 -9.78 1.81
N THR A 314 4.70 -9.51 0.79
CA THR A 314 3.39 -8.87 0.95
C THR A 314 2.41 -9.82 1.64
N THR A 315 2.40 -11.11 1.27
CA THR A 315 1.60 -12.14 1.95
C THR A 315 1.94 -12.24 3.44
N LEU A 316 3.22 -12.33 3.79
CA LEU A 316 3.68 -12.36 5.18
C LEU A 316 3.29 -11.08 5.94
N HIS A 317 3.40 -9.93 5.29
CA HIS A 317 2.96 -8.66 5.88
C HIS A 317 1.46 -8.67 6.18
N LEU A 318 0.63 -9.15 5.26
CA LEU A 318 -0.83 -9.18 5.42
C LEU A 318 -1.29 -10.19 6.47
N GLU A 319 -0.68 -11.38 6.49
CA GLU A 319 -0.88 -12.38 7.56
C GLU A 319 -0.57 -11.76 8.92
N ASN A 320 0.58 -11.10 9.07
CA ASN A 320 0.95 -10.42 10.30
C ASN A 320 0.06 -9.19 10.59
N ALA A 321 -0.48 -8.51 9.58
CA ALA A 321 -1.32 -7.34 9.82
C ALA A 321 -2.65 -7.71 10.48
N TRP A 322 -3.21 -8.86 10.10
CA TRP A 322 -4.52 -9.35 10.54
C TRP A 322 -4.45 -10.44 11.63
N GLY A 323 -3.38 -11.22 11.69
CA GLY A 323 -3.25 -12.37 12.59
C GLY A 323 -2.54 -12.07 13.90
N ARG A 324 -1.56 -11.14 13.90
CA ARG A 324 -0.71 -10.89 15.07
C ARG A 324 -0.43 -9.41 15.27
N ASN A 325 -0.20 -9.01 16.51
CA ASN A 325 0.45 -7.73 16.78
C ASN A 325 1.86 -8.03 17.27
N ILE A 326 2.85 -7.45 16.59
CA ILE A 326 4.23 -7.52 17.07
C ILE A 326 4.36 -6.41 18.11
N ALA A 327 4.24 -6.78 19.38
CA ALA A 327 4.51 -5.88 20.49
C ALA A 327 5.95 -5.33 20.34
N ARG A 328 6.10 -4.01 20.50
CA ARG A 328 7.41 -3.37 20.39
C ARG A 328 8.27 -3.81 21.57
N THR A 329 9.45 -4.32 21.27
CA THR A 329 10.45 -4.82 22.24
C THR A 329 11.38 -3.73 22.74
N SER A 330 11.58 -2.64 21.98
CA SER A 330 12.53 -1.57 22.29
C SER A 330 11.86 -0.28 22.77
N ASN A 331 12.37 0.28 23.88
CA ASN A 331 11.94 1.59 24.40
C ASN A 331 12.42 2.72 23.47
N ARG A 332 11.51 3.64 23.16
CA ARG A 332 11.79 4.87 22.40
C ARG A 332 11.88 6.05 23.34
N HIS A 333 12.87 6.91 23.10
CA HIS A 333 12.97 8.20 23.76
C HIS A 333 12.67 9.31 22.76
N SER A 334 12.05 10.39 23.24
CA SER A 334 11.86 11.60 22.45
C SER A 334 13.23 12.16 22.04
N SER A 335 13.31 12.70 20.83
CA SER A 335 14.51 13.34 20.30
C SER A 335 14.06 14.43 19.33
N GLU A 336 14.79 15.53 19.28
CA GLU A 336 14.54 16.67 18.37
C GLU A 336 15.81 17.07 17.61
N HIS A 337 16.79 16.16 17.53
CA HIS A 337 18.05 16.42 16.85
C HIS A 337 17.89 16.44 15.33
N THR A 338 18.69 17.28 14.67
CA THR A 338 18.81 17.26 13.21
C THR A 338 19.56 16.02 12.73
N ALA A 339 19.22 15.56 11.54
CA ALA A 339 19.90 14.47 10.86
C ALA A 339 19.96 14.76 9.36
N GLU A 340 20.96 14.18 8.71
CA GLU A 340 21.07 14.16 7.26
C GLU A 340 20.73 12.77 6.74
N ILE A 341 20.01 12.72 5.63
CA ILE A 341 19.58 11.47 5.01
C ILE A 341 19.91 11.42 3.53
N VAL A 342 20.15 10.21 3.04
CA VAL A 342 20.21 9.87 1.62
C VAL A 342 19.25 8.70 1.41
N VAL A 343 18.34 8.81 0.44
CA VAL A 343 17.30 7.79 0.19
C VAL A 343 17.50 7.16 -1.18
N GLY A 344 17.32 5.85 -1.27
CA GLY A 344 17.44 5.05 -2.47
C GLY A 344 18.63 4.12 -2.42
N PHE A 345 18.45 2.90 -2.92
CA PHE A 345 19.45 1.83 -2.82
C PHE A 345 20.79 2.23 -3.46
N GLN A 346 20.74 2.78 -4.67
CA GLN A 346 21.92 3.26 -5.40
C GLN A 346 22.58 4.44 -4.69
N GLN A 347 21.79 5.41 -4.23
CA GLN A 347 22.30 6.63 -3.60
C GLN A 347 22.96 6.32 -2.25
N CYS A 348 22.38 5.40 -1.47
CA CYS A 348 23.02 4.91 -0.25
C CYS A 348 24.32 4.17 -0.55
N HIS A 349 24.38 3.38 -1.62
CA HIS A 349 25.60 2.66 -2.02
C HIS A 349 26.71 3.63 -2.46
N SER A 350 26.39 4.61 -3.30
CA SER A 350 27.35 5.67 -3.66
C SER A 350 27.81 6.43 -2.42
N LYS A 351 26.90 6.77 -1.50
CA LYS A 351 27.23 7.52 -0.30
C LYS A 351 28.18 6.77 0.64
N LEU A 352 28.00 5.46 0.79
CA LEU A 352 28.82 4.61 1.66
C LEU A 352 30.11 4.15 0.99
N SER A 353 30.15 3.99 -0.34
CA SER A 353 31.35 3.57 -1.06
C SER A 353 32.27 4.74 -1.45
N GLY A 354 31.71 5.95 -1.62
CA GLY A 354 32.40 7.09 -2.21
C GLY A 354 32.43 7.09 -3.74
N PHE A 355 31.78 6.13 -4.40
CA PHE A 355 31.76 5.99 -5.86
C PHE A 355 30.34 6.13 -6.43
N ASP A 356 30.14 7.11 -7.31
CA ASP A 356 28.84 7.29 -7.99
C ASP A 356 28.58 6.19 -9.03
N ASN A 357 29.63 5.79 -9.75
CA ASN A 357 29.58 4.75 -10.77
C ASN A 357 29.93 3.38 -10.18
N PHE A 358 29.10 2.38 -10.48
CA PHE A 358 29.33 1.03 -9.96
C PHE A 358 30.54 0.34 -10.57
N ASN A 359 30.81 0.59 -11.85
CA ASN A 359 31.91 -0.08 -12.56
C ASN A 359 33.25 0.45 -12.05
N GLU A 360 33.31 1.74 -11.71
CA GLU A 360 34.45 2.34 -11.02
C GLU A 360 34.67 1.69 -9.64
N PHE A 361 33.59 1.49 -8.86
CA PHE A 361 33.66 0.75 -7.60
C PHE A 361 34.17 -0.69 -7.79
N LEU A 362 33.79 -1.37 -8.88
CA LEU A 362 34.28 -2.71 -9.22
C LEU A 362 35.73 -2.71 -9.73
N GLY A 363 36.31 -1.57 -10.07
CA GLY A 363 37.62 -1.47 -10.74
C GLY A 363 37.58 -1.88 -12.22
N GLU A 364 36.40 -1.94 -12.83
CA GLU A 364 36.24 -2.22 -14.25
C GLU A 364 36.42 -0.92 -15.03
N GLN A 365 37.51 -0.81 -15.79
CA GLN A 365 37.62 0.25 -16.79
C GLN A 365 36.52 0.02 -17.84
N THR A 366 35.82 1.09 -18.23
CA THR A 366 34.76 1.08 -19.24
C THR A 366 35.27 0.57 -20.60
N ARG A 367 35.43 -0.74 -20.75
CA ARG A 367 35.60 -1.40 -22.05
C ARG A 367 34.21 -1.58 -22.62
N VAL A 368 33.82 -0.67 -23.51
CA VAL A 368 32.61 -0.81 -24.31
C VAL A 368 32.86 -1.94 -25.32
N ASP A 369 32.54 -3.19 -24.92
CA ASP A 369 32.50 -4.31 -25.85
C ASP A 369 31.28 -4.15 -26.76
N LYS A 370 31.50 -3.58 -27.95
CA LYS A 370 30.45 -3.30 -28.96
C LYS A 370 29.70 -4.55 -29.49
N ASN A 371 30.11 -5.77 -29.09
CA ASN A 371 29.61 -7.03 -29.65
C ASN A 371 28.81 -7.92 -28.68
N LYS A 372 28.56 -7.53 -27.43
CA LYS A 372 27.74 -8.34 -26.52
C LYS A 372 26.27 -7.96 -26.68
N LYS A 373 25.47 -8.83 -27.33
CA LYS A 373 24.01 -8.67 -27.39
C LYS A 373 23.43 -8.71 -25.96
N PRO A 374 22.72 -7.68 -25.49
CA PRO A 374 22.14 -7.69 -24.15
C PRO A 374 21.01 -8.72 -24.08
N SER A 375 21.04 -9.59 -23.07
CA SER A 375 19.92 -10.48 -22.75
C SER A 375 18.78 -9.67 -22.12
N GLY A 376 17.52 -10.08 -22.29
CA GLY A 376 16.37 -9.34 -21.76
C GLY A 376 16.42 -9.09 -20.24
N LEU A 377 17.06 -10.00 -19.49
CA LEU A 377 17.30 -9.86 -18.05
C LEU A 377 18.36 -8.81 -17.70
N SER A 378 19.38 -8.61 -18.56
CA SER A 378 20.42 -7.59 -18.35
C SER A 378 19.87 -6.16 -18.34
N ASN A 379 18.81 -5.87 -19.12
CA ASN A 379 18.16 -4.56 -19.11
C ASN A 379 17.36 -4.30 -17.82
N LEU A 380 16.73 -5.31 -17.22
CA LEU A 380 16.05 -5.18 -15.92
C LEU A 380 17.06 -5.03 -14.77
N LEU A 381 18.17 -5.77 -14.84
CA LEU A 381 19.26 -5.67 -13.87
C LEU A 381 20.03 -4.35 -14.00
N SER A 382 20.13 -3.78 -15.21
CA SER A 382 20.78 -2.48 -15.46
C SER A 382 20.11 -1.27 -14.78
N ALA A 383 18.86 -1.42 -14.31
CA ALA A 383 18.22 -0.43 -13.43
C ALA A 383 18.74 -0.50 -11.98
N LEU A 384 19.39 -1.61 -11.60
CA LEU A 384 20.06 -1.88 -10.32
C LEU A 384 21.60 -1.85 -10.46
N THR A 385 22.12 -1.89 -11.69
CA THR A 385 23.52 -1.69 -12.10
C THR A 385 23.62 -0.62 -13.21
N PRO A 386 24.10 0.61 -12.97
CA PRO A 386 24.07 1.67 -13.97
C PRO A 386 25.06 1.37 -15.08
N ALA A 387 24.56 0.80 -16.16
CA ALA A 387 25.11 0.97 -17.49
C ALA A 387 23.93 0.99 -18.47
N ALA A 388 23.60 2.18 -18.96
CA ALA A 388 22.70 2.44 -20.09
C ALA A 388 21.17 2.41 -19.84
N SER A 389 20.66 3.34 -19.04
CA SER A 389 19.38 4.01 -19.40
C SER A 389 19.28 5.43 -18.83
N ALA A 390 20.28 6.25 -19.17
CA ALA A 390 20.06 7.68 -19.33
C ALA A 390 20.20 7.93 -20.83
N LYS A 391 19.07 7.98 -21.56
CA LYS A 391 19.07 8.72 -22.82
C LYS A 391 19.43 10.15 -22.46
N SER A 392 20.68 10.49 -22.74
CA SER A 392 21.26 11.79 -22.61
C SER A 392 20.44 12.78 -23.43
N THR A 393 19.68 13.61 -22.74
CA THR A 393 19.34 14.94 -23.24
C THR A 393 19.77 15.94 -22.17
N SER A 394 21.07 15.97 -21.90
CA SER A 394 21.77 17.20 -21.54
C SER A 394 23.27 16.99 -21.67
N ASN A 395 23.88 17.82 -22.51
CA ASN A 395 25.31 18.09 -22.50
C ASN A 395 25.65 18.80 -21.19
N ASN A 396 26.40 18.14 -20.31
CA ASN A 396 27.58 18.66 -19.61
C ASN A 396 27.96 17.73 -18.46
N GLY A 397 29.23 17.35 -18.39
CA GLY A 397 29.82 16.50 -17.36
C GLY A 397 29.83 17.13 -15.97
N ALA A 398 28.73 16.96 -15.24
CA ALA A 398 28.70 17.15 -13.79
C ALA A 398 28.26 15.83 -13.13
N THR A 399 29.21 15.14 -12.51
CA THR A 399 28.99 14.10 -11.50
C THR A 399 28.21 14.71 -10.34
N SER A 400 26.88 14.51 -10.31
CA SER A 400 26.05 15.02 -9.22
C SER A 400 26.16 14.08 -8.01
N THR A 401 27.16 14.32 -7.17
CA THR A 401 27.16 13.80 -5.81
C THR A 401 25.82 14.15 -5.15
N VAL A 402 25.05 13.14 -4.73
CA VAL A 402 23.71 13.36 -4.17
C VAL A 402 23.84 14.10 -2.84
N ALA A 403 23.41 15.36 -2.82
CA ALA A 403 23.43 16.18 -1.62
C ALA A 403 22.51 15.57 -0.55
N PRO A 404 23.01 15.36 0.69
CA PRO A 404 22.17 14.90 1.78
C PRO A 404 21.01 15.84 2.08
N LEU A 405 19.87 15.27 2.45
CA LEU A 405 18.65 15.99 2.78
C LEU A 405 18.55 16.13 4.30
N ARG A 406 18.09 17.27 4.79
CA ARG A 406 17.95 17.53 6.23
C ARG A 406 16.58 17.13 6.73
N VAL A 407 16.56 16.47 7.89
CA VAL A 407 15.35 16.09 8.64
C VAL A 407 15.59 16.29 10.14
N THR A 408 14.52 16.21 10.92
CA THR A 408 14.59 16.15 12.38
C THR A 408 14.20 14.75 12.86
N THR A 409 14.76 14.32 13.97
CA THR A 409 14.27 13.14 14.69
C THR A 409 13.08 13.56 15.56
N GLN A 410 12.10 12.68 15.75
CA GLN A 410 10.99 12.85 16.70
C GLN A 410 11.14 11.88 17.88
N ASN A 411 11.61 10.65 17.60
CA ASN A 411 12.00 9.67 18.60
C ASN A 411 12.97 8.65 18.03
N ILE A 412 13.74 8.02 18.91
CA ILE A 412 14.80 7.08 18.55
C ILE A 412 14.69 5.84 19.47
N SER A 413 14.96 4.66 18.94
CA SER A 413 15.30 3.46 19.71
C SER A 413 16.55 2.80 19.13
N LYS A 414 17.02 1.73 19.79
CA LYS A 414 18.12 0.90 19.27
C LYS A 414 17.84 0.31 17.88
N GLU A 415 16.56 0.13 17.55
CA GLU A 415 16.09 -0.49 16.31
C GLU A 415 15.77 0.54 15.21
N GLY A 416 15.87 1.84 15.48
CA GLY A 416 15.75 2.87 14.45
C GLY A 416 15.06 4.17 14.88
N TYR A 417 14.51 4.88 13.89
CA TYR A 417 14.16 6.30 14.01
C TYR A 417 12.70 6.55 13.64
N CYS A 418 12.10 7.56 14.24
CA CYS A 418 10.96 8.28 13.67
C CYS A 418 11.48 9.65 13.23
N LEU A 419 11.49 9.87 11.92
CA LEU A 419 11.97 11.10 11.30
C LEU A 419 10.79 12.01 10.99
N GLN A 420 10.95 13.31 11.24
CA GLN A 420 10.07 14.37 10.81
C GLN A 420 10.75 15.14 9.68
N TRP A 421 10.06 15.19 8.53
CA TRP A 421 10.53 15.86 7.33
C TRP A 421 9.61 17.02 6.99
N GLU A 422 10.09 18.23 7.19
CA GLU A 422 9.39 19.48 6.90
C GLU A 422 9.73 20.05 5.52
N GLY A 423 8.84 20.88 4.98
CA GLY A 423 9.07 21.58 3.72
C GLY A 423 8.96 20.68 2.47
N VAL A 424 9.60 21.13 1.38
CA VAL A 424 9.56 20.42 0.09
C VAL A 424 10.41 19.17 0.17
N GLN A 425 9.80 18.05 -0.20
CA GLN A 425 10.44 16.73 -0.24
C GLN A 425 10.72 16.41 -1.72
N PRO A 426 11.93 16.70 -2.23
CA PRO A 426 12.21 16.67 -3.68
C PRO A 426 12.33 15.24 -4.22
N VAL A 427 12.51 14.26 -3.34
CA VAL A 427 12.69 12.86 -3.70
C VAL A 427 11.42 12.07 -3.48
N ARG A 428 11.20 11.10 -4.38
CA ARG A 428 10.21 10.05 -4.18
C ARG A 428 10.73 9.08 -3.12
N ILE A 429 9.86 8.73 -2.18
CA ILE A 429 10.11 7.71 -1.17
C ILE A 429 8.90 6.79 -1.06
N ASP A 430 9.14 5.51 -0.84
CA ASP A 430 8.14 4.49 -0.53
C ASP A 430 8.59 3.63 0.66
N ALA A 431 7.65 2.91 1.27
CA ALA A 431 8.03 1.87 2.22
C ALA A 431 8.89 0.79 1.51
N GLY A 432 9.88 0.29 2.23
CA GLY A 432 10.91 -0.63 1.71
C GLY A 432 12.14 0.07 1.11
N ASP A 433 12.13 1.40 0.91
CA ASP A 433 13.33 2.10 0.43
C ASP A 433 14.45 2.07 1.45
N VAL A 434 15.67 1.89 0.95
CA VAL A 434 16.90 1.98 1.74
C VAL A 434 17.21 3.45 2.01
N ILE A 435 17.63 3.73 3.23
CA ILE A 435 17.98 5.07 3.68
C ILE A 435 19.28 5.02 4.47
N ALA A 436 20.22 5.91 4.14
CA ALA A 436 21.39 6.20 4.95
C ALA A 436 21.09 7.43 5.80
N ILE A 437 21.43 7.40 7.09
CA ILE A 437 21.15 8.46 8.07
C ILE A 437 22.43 8.80 8.81
N ARG A 438 22.70 10.10 8.96
CA ARG A 438 23.77 10.64 9.81
C ARG A 438 23.18 11.66 10.77
N GLU A 439 23.18 11.34 12.06
CA GLU A 439 22.74 12.26 13.11
C GLU A 439 23.71 13.44 13.25
N HIS A 440 23.21 14.57 13.72
CA HIS A 440 24.03 15.71 14.09
C HIS A 440 25.15 15.30 15.06
N ALA A 441 26.35 15.83 14.85
CA ALA A 441 27.58 15.49 15.58
C ALA A 441 28.15 14.07 15.38
N LYS A 442 27.47 13.15 14.67
CA LYS A 442 28.06 11.87 14.27
C LYS A 442 28.75 12.00 12.91
N ARG A 443 29.89 11.31 12.76
CA ARG A 443 30.64 11.27 11.48
C ARG A 443 30.12 10.17 10.56
N ASP A 444 29.74 9.03 11.14
CA ASP A 444 29.42 7.82 10.39
C ASP A 444 27.97 7.78 9.93
N TRP A 445 27.76 7.16 8.77
CA TRP A 445 26.45 6.90 8.21
C TRP A 445 25.92 5.56 8.69
N SER A 446 24.68 5.57 9.14
CA SER A 446 23.93 4.36 9.50
C SER A 446 23.00 3.97 8.37
N LEU A 447 22.82 2.67 8.12
CA LEU A 447 21.95 2.15 7.07
C LEU A 447 20.65 1.62 7.67
N GLY A 448 19.52 1.97 7.05
CA GLY A 448 18.20 1.52 7.46
C GLY A 448 17.25 1.32 6.27
N VAL A 449 16.04 0.89 6.60
CA VAL A 449 14.94 0.69 5.64
C VAL A 449 13.71 1.43 6.14
N ILE A 450 13.05 2.18 5.24
CA ILE A 450 11.80 2.86 5.54
C ILE A 450 10.71 1.81 5.77
N ARG A 451 10.17 1.77 6.98
CA ARG A 451 9.11 0.83 7.38
C ARG A 451 7.72 1.40 7.23
N TRP A 452 7.55 2.70 7.39
CA TRP A 452 6.27 3.35 7.15
C TRP A 452 6.43 4.82 6.86
N ILE A 453 5.46 5.36 6.13
CA ILE A 453 5.35 6.79 5.82
C ILE A 453 3.97 7.28 6.26
N ARG A 454 3.92 8.48 6.85
CA ARG A 454 2.68 9.19 7.17
C ARG A 454 2.82 10.65 6.78
N LYS A 455 1.92 11.13 5.95
CA LYS A 455 1.82 12.53 5.54
C LYS A 455 0.82 13.26 6.42
N LEU A 456 1.30 14.33 7.06
CA LEU A 456 0.48 15.27 7.82
C LEU A 456 0.35 16.58 7.03
N LYS A 457 -0.38 17.56 7.59
CA LYS A 457 -0.65 18.82 6.88
C LYS A 457 0.62 19.63 6.60
N SER A 458 1.54 19.72 7.57
CA SER A 458 2.76 20.55 7.48
C SER A 458 4.05 19.75 7.28
N HIS A 459 4.06 18.47 7.65
CA HIS A 459 5.26 17.64 7.62
C HIS A 459 4.91 16.17 7.32
N SER A 460 5.92 15.38 7.00
CA SER A 460 5.81 13.93 6.88
C SER A 460 6.56 13.26 8.02
N LEU A 461 6.01 12.18 8.54
CA LEU A 461 6.65 11.28 9.49
C LEU A 461 7.07 10.00 8.77
N ILE A 462 8.30 9.57 9.02
CA ILE A 462 8.89 8.39 8.40
C ILE A 462 9.47 7.50 9.49
N GLY A 463 8.95 6.29 9.58
CA GLY A 463 9.52 5.26 10.44
C GLY A 463 10.62 4.52 9.71
N VAL A 464 11.81 4.52 10.29
CA VAL A 464 12.98 3.79 9.76
C VAL A 464 13.35 2.68 10.72
N GLN A 465 13.49 1.46 10.19
CA GLN A 465 14.17 0.38 10.91
C GLN A 465 15.66 0.44 10.54
N LEU A 466 16.51 0.53 11.56
CA LEU A 466 17.95 0.51 11.40
C LEU A 466 18.40 -0.92 11.08
N VAL A 467 19.18 -1.08 10.01
CA VAL A 467 19.84 -2.34 9.65
C VAL A 467 21.18 -2.42 10.38
N SER A 468 22.01 -1.39 10.28
CA SER A 468 23.28 -1.33 11.00
C SER A 468 23.87 0.07 11.03
N THR A 469 24.61 0.39 12.09
CA THR A 469 25.45 1.61 12.18
C THR A 469 26.82 1.45 11.55
N LYS A 470 27.18 0.21 11.14
CA LYS A 470 28.49 -0.14 10.57
C LYS A 470 28.36 -0.86 9.23
N ALA A 471 27.38 -0.45 8.42
CA ALA A 471 27.18 -1.02 7.11
C ALA A 471 28.27 -0.54 6.13
N GLN A 472 28.70 -1.42 5.24
CA GLN A 472 29.65 -1.13 4.17
C GLN A 472 29.03 -1.47 2.82
N ALA A 473 29.24 -0.59 1.84
CA ALA A 473 28.86 -0.84 0.47
C ALA A 473 29.74 -1.92 -0.14
N VAL A 474 29.12 -2.92 -0.76
CA VAL A 474 29.79 -4.08 -1.38
C VAL A 474 29.13 -4.43 -2.71
N ALA A 475 29.74 -5.35 -3.44
CA ALA A 475 29.14 -5.97 -4.61
C ALA A 475 28.86 -7.45 -4.35
N ALA A 476 27.68 -7.92 -4.72
CA ALA A 476 27.27 -9.32 -4.58
C ALA A 476 26.81 -9.88 -5.93
N SER A 477 27.22 -11.11 -6.23
CA SER A 477 26.81 -11.86 -7.41
C SER A 477 26.22 -13.19 -6.98
N CYS A 478 25.06 -13.53 -7.54
CA CYS A 478 24.25 -14.68 -7.15
C CYS A 478 24.57 -15.90 -8.03
N ASN A 479 24.69 -17.08 -7.45
CA ASN A 479 24.80 -18.33 -8.20
C ASN A 479 23.43 -18.77 -8.72
N TYR A 480 23.35 -19.19 -9.99
CA TYR A 480 22.12 -19.72 -10.57
C TYR A 480 21.99 -21.22 -10.34
N ASP A 481 20.77 -21.74 -10.35
CA ASP A 481 20.51 -23.17 -10.12
C ASP A 481 21.10 -24.06 -11.22
N ASP A 482 21.23 -23.55 -12.45
CA ASP A 482 21.86 -24.20 -13.60
C ASP A 482 23.40 -24.03 -13.65
N GLY A 483 23.96 -23.35 -12.63
CA GLY A 483 25.38 -23.06 -12.51
C GLY A 483 25.79 -21.76 -13.17
N GLY A 484 26.94 -21.24 -12.72
CA GLY A 484 27.41 -19.91 -13.11
C GLY A 484 26.99 -18.84 -12.10
N TYR A 485 27.22 -17.58 -12.44
CA TYR A 485 27.00 -16.45 -11.54
C TYR A 485 26.39 -15.28 -12.30
N SER A 486 25.52 -14.52 -11.64
CA SER A 486 25.02 -13.25 -12.14
C SER A 486 26.13 -12.22 -12.26
N ASP A 487 25.85 -11.12 -12.96
CA ASP A 487 26.67 -9.92 -12.82
C ASP A 487 26.69 -9.46 -11.36
N PHE A 488 27.75 -8.76 -10.97
CA PHE A 488 27.81 -8.13 -9.66
C PHE A 488 26.73 -7.05 -9.56
N MET A 489 26.05 -7.00 -8.42
CA MET A 489 25.04 -6.01 -8.08
C MET A 489 25.43 -5.32 -6.78
N ARG A 490 24.90 -4.12 -6.57
CA ARG A 490 25.07 -3.41 -5.30
C ARG A 490 24.48 -4.22 -4.16
N ALA A 491 25.19 -4.23 -3.04
CA ALA A 491 24.71 -4.77 -1.78
C ALA A 491 25.35 -4.01 -0.62
N PHE A 492 24.91 -4.31 0.60
CA PHE A 492 25.52 -3.79 1.82
C PHE A 492 25.82 -4.93 2.78
N THR A 493 27.08 -5.07 3.19
CA THR A 493 27.43 -5.98 4.28
C THR A 493 27.38 -5.23 5.61
N PHE A 494 27.03 -5.92 6.69
CA PHE A 494 26.97 -5.33 8.01
C PHE A 494 27.20 -6.38 9.10
N PRO A 495 27.73 -6.01 10.28
CA PRO A 495 27.79 -6.92 11.41
C PRO A 495 26.40 -7.17 11.97
N ASN A 496 26.09 -8.42 12.30
CA ASN A 496 24.86 -8.78 13.01
C ASN A 496 24.87 -8.23 14.44
N GLN A 497 23.69 -7.88 14.95
CA GLN A 497 23.56 -7.47 16.35
C GLN A 497 23.47 -8.69 17.28
N PRO A 498 24.08 -8.64 18.47
CA PRO A 498 23.91 -9.68 19.49
C PRO A 498 22.42 -9.96 19.76
N PRO A 499 22.00 -11.23 19.91
CA PRO A 499 22.83 -12.43 20.12
C PRO A 499 23.33 -13.10 18.82
N GLN A 500 22.91 -12.65 17.64
CA GLN A 500 23.33 -13.26 16.38
C GLN A 500 24.80 -12.89 16.08
N LYS A 501 25.67 -13.89 15.96
CA LYS A 501 27.08 -13.73 15.56
C LYS A 501 27.19 -13.66 14.04
N GLY A 502 28.27 -13.06 13.53
CA GLY A 502 28.59 -13.00 12.10
C GLY A 502 28.17 -11.70 11.42
N SER A 503 28.09 -11.75 10.09
CA SER A 503 27.68 -10.65 9.23
C SER A 503 26.39 -10.95 8.48
N GLY A 504 25.67 -9.91 8.10
CA GLY A 504 24.54 -9.98 7.19
C GLY A 504 24.79 -9.25 5.88
N LEU A 505 23.91 -9.49 4.90
CA LEU A 505 23.93 -8.87 3.59
C LEU A 505 22.54 -8.34 3.22
N LEU A 506 22.46 -7.05 2.89
CA LEU A 506 21.26 -6.40 2.35
C LEU A 506 21.37 -6.32 0.83
N THR A 507 20.36 -6.82 0.13
CA THR A 507 20.29 -6.88 -1.33
C THR A 507 18.92 -6.41 -1.85
N ALA A 508 18.83 -6.17 -3.16
CA ALA A 508 17.56 -5.96 -3.83
C ALA A 508 16.73 -7.27 -3.91
N ASN A 509 15.41 -7.16 -3.80
CA ASN A 509 14.49 -8.31 -3.78
C ASN A 509 14.17 -8.84 -5.20
N ILE A 510 15.18 -9.29 -5.96
CA ILE A 510 14.97 -9.76 -7.35
C ILE A 510 15.72 -11.05 -7.71
N LEU A 511 16.87 -11.34 -7.10
CA LEU A 511 17.70 -12.52 -7.42
C LEU A 511 18.21 -13.31 -6.22
N PHE A 512 18.11 -12.75 -5.01
CA PHE A 512 18.70 -13.35 -3.82
C PHE A 512 17.63 -14.07 -3.01
N SER A 513 17.90 -15.34 -2.71
CA SER A 513 17.08 -16.20 -1.87
C SER A 513 17.93 -16.85 -0.79
N GLU A 514 17.25 -17.42 0.21
CA GLU A 514 17.92 -18.23 1.22
C GLU A 514 18.58 -19.45 0.56
N ASN A 515 19.65 -19.93 1.19
CA ASN A 515 20.46 -21.06 0.75
C ASN A 515 21.26 -20.87 -0.55
N THR A 516 21.23 -19.69 -1.17
CA THR A 516 22.00 -19.44 -2.39
C THR A 516 23.47 -19.11 -2.10
N LYS A 517 24.37 -19.66 -2.92
CA LYS A 517 25.80 -19.32 -2.89
C LYS A 517 26.01 -18.00 -3.62
N ILE A 518 26.90 -17.15 -3.11
CA ILE A 518 27.20 -15.85 -3.67
C ILE A 518 28.70 -15.59 -3.74
N LYS A 519 29.09 -14.69 -4.64
CA LYS A 519 30.39 -14.02 -4.63
C LYS A 519 30.24 -12.63 -4.04
N LEU A 520 31.06 -12.29 -3.06
CA LEU A 520 31.09 -10.98 -2.41
C LEU A 520 32.41 -10.28 -2.74
N LYS A 521 32.33 -9.04 -3.23
CA LYS A 521 33.49 -8.20 -3.53
C LYS A 521 33.38 -6.90 -2.73
N LEU A 522 34.39 -6.63 -1.89
CA LEU A 522 34.40 -5.49 -0.97
C LEU A 522 34.71 -4.18 -1.69
N ASP A 523 35.71 -4.19 -2.57
CA ASP A 523 36.13 -3.05 -3.38
C ASP A 523 36.85 -3.53 -4.64
N SER A 524 37.34 -2.58 -5.45
CA SER A 524 38.07 -2.84 -6.70
C SER A 524 39.33 -3.68 -6.52
N SER A 525 39.99 -3.62 -5.36
CA SER A 525 41.26 -4.31 -5.06
C SER A 525 41.06 -5.71 -4.49
N ALA A 526 39.92 -5.96 -3.84
CA ALA A 526 39.62 -7.23 -3.20
C ALA A 526 39.26 -8.33 -4.21
N LYS A 527 39.82 -9.53 -4.02
CA LYS A 527 39.35 -10.73 -4.72
C LYS A 527 37.95 -11.10 -4.22
N PRO A 528 37.04 -11.57 -5.10
CA PRO A 528 35.72 -12.02 -4.65
C PRO A 528 35.82 -13.19 -3.67
N ALA A 529 35.19 -13.06 -2.51
CA ALA A 529 35.04 -14.12 -1.52
C ALA A 529 33.76 -14.93 -1.77
N LEU A 530 33.76 -16.22 -1.43
CA LEU A 530 32.58 -17.08 -1.53
C LEU A 530 31.84 -17.16 -0.21
N ALA A 531 30.54 -16.89 -0.23
CA ALA A 531 29.67 -16.98 0.93
C ALA A 531 28.34 -17.63 0.55
N LYS A 532 27.56 -18.04 1.56
CA LYS A 532 26.21 -18.57 1.40
C LYS A 532 25.23 -17.69 2.16
N LEU A 533 24.11 -17.37 1.52
CA LEU A 533 22.96 -16.73 2.18
C LEU A 533 22.20 -17.79 2.97
N THR A 534 21.90 -17.50 4.23
CA THR A 534 21.15 -18.40 5.10
C THR A 534 19.77 -17.79 5.40
N THR A 535 19.43 -17.56 6.66
CA THR A 535 18.12 -17.05 7.08
C THR A 535 17.94 -15.58 6.71
N SER A 536 16.78 -15.23 6.17
CA SER A 536 16.35 -13.85 5.97
C SER A 536 15.91 -13.23 7.30
N GLN A 537 16.54 -12.12 7.67
CA GLN A 537 16.23 -11.33 8.87
C GLN A 537 15.19 -10.25 8.61
N LEU A 538 15.12 -9.77 7.37
CA LEU A 538 14.25 -8.68 6.95
C LEU A 538 13.89 -8.88 5.49
N THR A 539 12.60 -8.81 5.19
CA THR A 539 12.09 -8.91 3.82
C THR A 539 11.06 -7.81 3.59
N THR A 540 11.20 -7.10 2.48
CA THR A 540 10.23 -6.09 1.98
C THR A 540 10.02 -6.31 0.48
N GLY A 541 9.08 -5.58 -0.12
CA GLY A 541 8.90 -5.59 -1.58
C GLY A 541 10.17 -5.17 -2.37
N LYS A 542 11.06 -4.35 -1.77
CA LYS A 542 12.23 -3.78 -2.46
C LYS A 542 13.57 -4.43 -2.08
N VAL A 543 13.72 -4.84 -0.82
CA VAL A 543 15.00 -5.37 -0.29
C VAL A 543 14.81 -6.58 0.62
N LYS A 544 15.87 -7.38 0.71
CA LYS A 544 16.02 -8.51 1.65
C LYS A 544 17.35 -8.42 2.38
N ALA A 545 17.36 -8.78 3.66
CA ALA A 545 18.56 -8.88 4.48
C ALA A 545 18.75 -10.32 4.95
N PHE A 546 19.92 -10.90 4.72
CA PHE A 546 20.23 -12.29 5.04
C PHE A 546 21.40 -12.40 5.99
N ASN A 547 21.46 -13.48 6.77
CA ASN A 547 22.69 -13.92 7.42
C ASN A 547 23.68 -14.50 6.41
N LEU A 548 24.95 -14.12 6.52
CA LEU A 548 26.05 -14.67 5.72
C LEU A 548 26.76 -15.80 6.46
N GLN A 549 27.07 -16.86 5.71
CA GLN A 549 27.95 -17.93 6.14
C GLN A 549 29.13 -18.02 5.18
N ASP A 550 30.36 -17.88 5.69
CA ASP A 550 31.56 -18.02 4.88
C ASP A 550 31.78 -19.48 4.47
N ILE A 551 31.97 -19.72 3.17
CA ILE A 551 32.14 -21.08 2.65
C ILE A 551 33.56 -21.61 2.94
N ASN A 552 34.52 -20.72 3.18
CA ASN A 552 35.91 -21.09 3.47
C ASN A 552 36.11 -21.67 4.89
N ASP A 553 35.20 -21.40 5.84
CA ASP A 553 35.28 -21.89 7.22
C ASP A 553 34.64 -23.29 7.41
N SER A 554 34.12 -23.91 6.34
CA SER A 554 33.44 -25.21 6.40
C SER A 554 34.37 -26.43 6.22
N GLN A 555 35.70 -26.25 6.21
CA GLN A 555 36.67 -27.36 6.14
C GLN A 555 37.62 -27.39 7.33
N THR A 556 37.13 -27.78 8.51
CA THR A 556 37.68 -28.88 9.36
C THR A 556 36.96 -28.92 10.71
N PRO A 557 36.48 -30.10 11.13
CA PRO A 557 37.08 -30.68 12.32
C PRO A 557 37.38 -32.17 12.18
N GLY A 558 38.62 -32.56 12.48
CA GLY A 558 38.91 -33.89 13.04
C GLY A 558 39.60 -34.91 12.12
N GLN A 559 40.84 -34.66 11.71
CA GLN A 559 41.85 -35.74 11.59
C GLN A 559 43.22 -35.22 12.02
N ALA A 560 43.47 -35.27 13.32
CA ALA A 560 44.83 -35.26 13.88
C ALA A 560 44.83 -36.08 15.18
N GLN A 561 44.86 -37.40 15.03
CA GLN A 561 45.35 -38.29 16.08
C GLN A 561 46.33 -39.28 15.44
N HIS A 562 47.52 -39.32 16.04
CA HIS A 562 48.62 -40.29 15.90
C HIS A 562 49.43 -40.29 14.59
N LYS A 563 50.68 -39.81 14.67
CA LYS A 563 51.85 -40.65 15.01
C LYS A 563 53.14 -39.81 15.13
N LEU A 564 53.80 -40.03 16.27
CA LEU A 564 55.21 -39.84 16.64
C LEU A 564 55.92 -38.53 16.29
#